data_AF-A0A950DAA7-F1
#
_entry.id   AF-A0A950DAA7-F1
#
_cell.length_a   1.000
_cell.length_b   1.000
_cell.length_c   1.000
_cell.angle_alpha   90.00
_cell.angle_beta   90.00
_cell.angle_gamma   90.00
#
_symmetry.space_group_name_H-M   'P 1'
#
loop_
_entity.id
_entity.type
_entity.pdbx_description
1 polymer ?
#
loop_
_entity_poly.entity_id
_entity_poly.type
_entity_poly.pdbx_seq_one_letter_code
_entity_poly.pdbx_strand_id
1 'polypeptide(L)' 'DALSEKVKELCVRIQQLGLPLPANLLEQMHQIDNPEVLADVVGAAFVNELAPRQQLLESPDVSERLRLLIQILRTQAG' A
#
# COMPACT_ATOMS: atom_id res chain seq x y z
N ASP A 1 8.02 -10.13 -5.22
CA ASP A 1 6.75 -10.77 -5.55
C ASP A 1 5.92 -9.84 -6.44
N ALA A 2 5.14 -10.37 -7.40
CA ALA A 2 4.45 -9.52 -8.39
C ALA A 2 3.42 -8.56 -7.78
N LEU A 3 2.77 -8.95 -6.68
CA LEU A 3 1.82 -8.10 -5.96
C LEU A 3 2.53 -6.95 -5.23
N SER A 4 3.64 -7.24 -4.57
CA SER A 4 4.45 -6.25 -3.84
C SER A 4 4.97 -5.17 -4.78
N GLU A 5 5.51 -5.55 -5.94
CA GLU A 5 5.98 -4.60 -6.96
C GLU A 5 4.84 -3.71 -7.46
N LYS A 6 3.64 -4.29 -7.65
CA LYS A 6 2.48 -3.50 -8.10
C LYS A 6 2.02 -2.48 -7.05
N VAL A 7 2.06 -2.85 -5.77
CA VAL A 7 1.77 -1.91 -4.67
C VAL A 7 2.78 -0.76 -4.66
N LYS A 8 4.08 -1.06 -4.77
CA LYS A 8 5.14 -0.03 -4.83
C LYS A 8 4.94 0.93 -6.01
N GLU A 9 4.65 0.40 -7.20
CA GLU A 9 4.36 1.19 -8.41
C GLU A 9 3.18 2.16 -8.19
N LEU A 10 2.09 1.69 -7.60
CA LEU A 10 0.90 2.52 -7.35
C LEU A 10 1.16 3.59 -6.29
N CYS A 11 1.94 3.29 -5.25
CA CYS A 11 2.33 4.27 -4.25
C CYS A 11 3.17 5.42 -4.84
N VAL A 12 4.11 5.11 -5.75
CA VAL A 12 4.87 6.13 -6.51
C VAL A 12 3.93 7.00 -7.34
N ARG A 13 2.96 6.39 -8.02
CA ARG A 13 1.99 7.13 -8.84
C ARG A 13 1.11 8.06 -8.01
N ILE A 14 0.64 7.61 -6.85
CA ILE A 14 -0.16 8.44 -5.93
C ILE A 14 0.65 9.62 -5.40
N GLN A 15 1.93 9.41 -5.08
CA GLN A 15 2.83 10.50 -4.68
C GLN A 15 2.92 11.58 -5.78
N GLN A 16 3.07 11.16 -7.05
CA GLN A 16 3.14 12.06 -8.19
C GLN A 16 1.84 12.85 -8.40
N LEU A 17 0.71 12.33 -7.95
CA LEU A 17 -0.61 12.98 -8.02
C LEU A 17 -0.83 14.01 -6.89
N GLY A 18 0.14 14.19 -5.99
CA GLY A 18 0.15 15.27 -5.00
C GLY A 18 -0.29 14.85 -3.60
N LEU A 19 -0.38 13.55 -3.30
CA LEU A 19 -0.51 13.07 -1.92
C LEU A 19 0.86 13.17 -1.23
N PRO A 20 1.03 14.06 -0.23
CA PRO A 20 2.31 14.28 0.41
C PRO A 20 2.66 13.06 1.26
N LEU A 21 3.61 12.26 0.78
CA LEU A 21 4.26 11.21 1.56
C LEU A 21 5.62 11.71 2.02
N PRO A 22 6.11 11.30 3.20
CA PRO A 22 7.48 11.54 3.59
C PRO A 22 8.40 10.93 2.52
N ALA A 23 9.34 11.69 1.97
CA ALA A 23 10.26 11.19 0.94
C ALA A 23 10.98 9.90 1.38
N ASN A 24 11.36 9.84 2.66
CA ASN A 24 12.00 8.69 3.29
C ASN A 24 11.11 7.44 3.29
N LEU A 25 9.78 7.61 3.38
CA LEU A 25 8.85 6.47 3.44
C LEU A 25 8.84 5.71 2.12
N LEU A 26 8.93 6.41 0.99
CA LEU A 26 8.94 5.79 -0.33
C LEU A 26 10.23 4.99 -0.56
N GLU A 27 11.38 5.53 -0.15
CA GLU A 27 12.66 4.81 -0.19
C GLU A 27 12.63 3.58 0.72
N GLN A 28 12.13 3.74 1.95
CA GLN A 28 11.95 2.63 2.90
C GLN A 28 11.06 1.53 2.31
N MET A 29 9.95 1.90 1.66
CA MET A 29 9.06 0.93 1.03
C MET A 29 9.71 0.13 -0.10
N HIS A 30 10.58 0.76 -0.90
CA HIS A 30 11.31 0.04 -1.94
C HIS A 30 12.25 -1.01 -1.36
N GLN A 31 12.84 -0.75 -0.19
CA GLN A 31 13.72 -1.66 0.54
C GLN A 31 12.99 -2.77 1.29
N ILE A 32 11.66 -2.76 1.36
CA ILE A 32 10.89 -3.84 1.98
C ILE A 32 10.75 -5.00 0.99
N ASP A 33 11.41 -6.12 1.31
CA ASP A 33 11.27 -7.40 0.60
C ASP A 33 10.12 -8.26 1.17
N ASN A 34 9.78 -8.08 2.45
CA ASN A 34 8.72 -8.85 3.09
C ASN A 34 7.32 -8.30 2.71
N PRO A 35 6.47 -9.08 2.04
CA PRO A 35 5.15 -8.64 1.60
C PRO A 35 4.21 -8.28 2.75
N GLU A 36 4.33 -8.92 3.91
CA GLU A 36 3.50 -8.64 5.08
C GLU A 36 3.81 -7.25 5.63
N VAL A 37 5.10 -6.98 5.81
CA VAL A 37 5.61 -5.69 6.28
C VAL A 37 5.25 -4.59 5.29
N LEU A 38 5.37 -4.85 3.99
CA LEU A 38 4.97 -3.88 2.96
C LEU A 38 3.49 -3.55 3.09
N ALA A 39 2.64 -4.56 3.25
CA ALA A 39 1.20 -4.37 3.37
C ALA A 39 0.83 -3.55 4.62
N ASP A 40 1.50 -3.79 5.75
CA ASP A 40 1.25 -3.05 6.99
C ASP A 40 1.70 -1.58 6.88
N VAL A 41 2.89 -1.33 6.31
CA VAL A 41 3.41 0.03 6.11
C VAL A 41 2.54 0.82 5.13
N VAL A 42 2.19 0.23 3.99
CA VAL A 42 1.32 0.87 2.99
C VAL A 42 -0.07 1.09 3.56
N GLY A 43 -0.64 0.10 4.24
CA GLY A 43 -1.95 0.22 4.89
C GLY A 43 -1.97 1.34 5.92
N ALA A 44 -0.92 1.47 6.73
CA ALA A 44 -0.80 2.54 7.71
C ALA A 44 -0.68 3.94 7.07
N ALA A 45 -0.01 4.05 5.93
CA ALA A 45 0.29 5.34 5.29
C ALA A 45 -0.79 5.82 4.31
N PHE A 46 -1.47 4.92 3.61
CA PHE A 46 -2.40 5.26 2.52
C PHE A 46 -3.87 4.97 2.84
N VAL A 47 -4.16 4.22 3.90
CA VAL A 47 -5.53 3.80 4.26
C VAL A 47 -5.92 4.41 5.60
N ASN A 48 -6.56 5.59 5.50
CA ASN A 48 -7.04 6.37 6.65
C ASN A 48 -8.51 6.08 7.00
N GLU A 49 -9.30 5.61 6.05
CA GLU A 49 -10.71 5.30 6.25
C GLU A 49 -10.88 4.03 7.10
N LEU A 50 -11.76 4.09 8.12
CA LEU A 50 -11.92 3.03 9.12
C LEU A 50 -12.31 1.68 8.49
N ALA A 51 -13.28 1.67 7.57
CA ALA A 51 -13.79 0.46 6.95
C ALA A 51 -12.74 -0.32 6.13
N PRO A 52 -12.05 0.28 5.13
CA PRO A 52 -11.01 -0.44 4.39
C PRO A 52 -9.82 -0.81 5.27
N ARG A 53 -9.52 -0.03 6.32
CA ARG A 53 -8.48 -0.38 7.28
C ARG A 53 -8.83 -1.63 8.09
N GLN A 54 -10.09 -1.77 8.52
CA GLN A 54 -10.56 -2.99 9.19
C GLN A 54 -10.46 -4.20 8.26
N GLN A 55 -10.90 -4.09 7.01
CA GLN A 55 -10.80 -5.18 6.03
C GLN A 55 -9.36 -5.66 5.81
N LEU A 56 -8.39 -4.74 5.80
CA LEU A 56 -6.97 -5.11 5.70
C LEU A 56 -6.47 -5.86 6.94
N LEU A 57 -6.88 -5.44 8.14
CA LEU A 57 -6.48 -6.08 9.40
C LEU A 57 -7.13 -7.46 9.59
N GLU A 58 -8.33 -7.64 9.06
CA GLU A 58 -9.08 -8.90 9.12
C GLU A 58 -8.66 -9.91 8.04
N SER A 59 -7.83 -9.50 7.07
CA SER A 59 -7.33 -10.39 6.01
C SER A 59 -6.18 -11.26 6.53
N PRO A 60 -6.38 -12.59 6.67
CA PRO A 60 -5.36 -13.49 7.20
C PRO A 60 -4.27 -13.83 6.18
N ASP A 61 -4.57 -13.69 4.88
CA ASP A 61 -3.65 -13.95 3.80
C ASP A 61 -3.01 -12.65 3.29
N VAL A 62 -1.68 -12.64 3.21
CA VAL A 62 -0.91 -11.48 2.74
C VAL A 62 -1.21 -11.14 1.28
N SER A 63 -1.51 -12.15 0.44
CA SER A 63 -1.82 -11.92 -0.97
C SER A 63 -3.18 -11.23 -1.13
N GLU A 64 -4.18 -11.65 -0.34
CA GLU A 64 -5.48 -10.97 -0.26
C GLU A 64 -5.33 -9.53 0.24
N ARG A 65 -4.54 -9.32 1.30
CA ARG A 65 -4.25 -7.98 1.83
C ARG A 65 -3.59 -7.08 0.78
N LEU A 66 -2.60 -7.58 0.04
CA LEU A 66 -1.95 -6.85 -1.04
C LEU A 66 -2.91 -6.56 -2.21
N ARG A 67 -3.82 -7.48 -2.56
CA ARG A 67 -4.82 -7.24 -3.60
C ARG A 67 -5.81 -6.14 -3.20
N LEU A 68 -6.27 -6.14 -1.95
CA LEU A 68 -7.11 -5.07 -1.39
C LEU A 68 -6.39 -3.73 -1.46
N LEU A 69 -5.12 -3.67 -1.06
CA LEU A 69 -4.30 -2.46 -1.19
C LEU A 69 -4.20 -1.99 -2.64
N ILE A 70 -3.93 -2.89 -3.59
CA ILE A 70 -3.89 -2.54 -5.02
C ILE A 70 -5.22 -1.91 -5.48
N GLN A 71 -6.36 -2.46 -5.05
CA GLN A 71 -7.68 -1.93 -5.40
C GLN A 71 -7.92 -0.53 -4.81
N ILE A 72 -7.57 -0.34 -3.53
CA ILE A 72 -7.69 0.95 -2.85
C ILE A 72 -6.79 1.99 -3.51
N LEU A 73 -5.51 1.65 -3.71
CA LEU A 73 -4.52 2.54 -4.32
C LEU A 73 -4.89 2.91 -5.76
N ARG A 74 -5.42 1.97 -6.55
CA ARG A 74 -5.93 2.29 -7.90
C ARG A 74 -7.06 3.30 -7.87
N THR A 75 -8.00 3.14 -6.94
CA THR A 75 -9.12 4.08 -6.79
C THR A 75 -8.62 5.48 -6.44
N GLN A 76 -7.56 5.59 -5.63
CA GLN A 76 -6.96 6.88 -5.28
C GLN A 76 -6.08 7.47 -6.41
N ALA A 77 -5.50 6.64 -7.26
CA ALA A 77 -4.64 7.08 -8.36
C ALA A 77 -5.41 7.61 -9.59
N GLY A 78 -6.75 7.43 -9.65
CA GLY A 78 -7.58 7.83 -10.79
C GLY A 78 -7.55 6.85 -11.95
#